data_AF-A0A260YY15-F1
#
_entry.id   AF-A0A260YY15-F1
#
_cell.length_a   1.000
_cell.length_b   1.000
_cell.length_c   1.000
_cell.angle_alpha   90.00
_cell.angle_beta   90.00
_cell.angle_gamma   90.00
#
_symmetry.space_group_name_H-M   'P 1'
#
loop_
_entity.id
_entity.type
_entity.pdbx_description
1 polymer ?
#
loop_
_entity_poly.entity_id
_entity_poly.type
_entity_poly.pdbx_seq_one_letter_code
_entity_poly.pdbx_strand_id
1 'polypeptide(L)'
;MAEKKKEEKDSEVFVLKLNPETILFSSSSLGDETTSATLKLTNPTKEKIAFKIKCTSNEMFKIKVPVGLLKPDEITEIAVWSSHLCT
;
A
#
# COMPACT_ATOMS: atom_id res chain seq x y z
N MET A 1 -3.95 7.89 31.36
CA MET A 1 -4.83 7.64 30.20
C MET A 1 -4.07 6.72 29.26
N ALA A 2 -4.17 5.40 29.46
CA ALA A 2 -3.43 4.43 28.67
C ALA A 2 -4.30 3.99 27.48
N GLU A 3 -3.89 4.39 26.28
CA GLU A 3 -4.51 3.97 25.03
C GLU A 3 -4.30 2.46 24.87
N LYS A 4 -5.37 1.69 25.10
CA LYS A 4 -5.41 0.26 24.82
C LYS A 4 -5.27 0.06 23.31
N LYS A 5 -4.04 -0.21 22.87
CA LYS A 5 -3.75 -0.84 21.59
C LYS A 5 -4.35 -2.24 21.62
N LYS A 6 -5.58 -2.37 21.16
CA LYS A 6 -6.27 -3.65 20.99
C LYS A 6 -5.60 -4.36 19.82
N GLU A 7 -4.68 -5.25 20.16
CA GLU A 7 -4.18 -6.29 19.27
C GLU A 7 -5.32 -7.29 19.11
N GLU A 8 -6.05 -7.20 17.99
CA GLU A 8 -7.10 -8.14 17.67
C GLU A 8 -6.59 -9.17 16.66
N LYS A 9 -6.79 -10.41 17.07
CA LYS A 9 -6.34 -11.69 16.54
C LYS A 9 -7.10 -11.98 15.23
N ASP A 10 -6.49 -11.70 14.08
CA ASP A 10 -7.12 -11.93 12.78
C ASP A 10 -6.87 -13.37 12.30
N SER A 11 -7.95 -14.08 12.01
CA SER A 11 -7.90 -15.36 11.31
C SER A 11 -7.79 -15.02 9.82
N GLU A 12 -6.55 -15.07 9.32
CA GLU A 12 -6.06 -14.32 8.15
C GLU A 12 -6.72 -14.72 6.82
N VAL A 13 -7.93 -14.25 6.58
CA VAL A 13 -8.47 -14.13 5.22
C VAL A 13 -8.27 -12.69 4.80
N PHE A 14 -7.39 -12.45 3.83
CA PHE A 14 -7.20 -11.12 3.26
C PHE A 14 -8.50 -10.67 2.58
N VAL A 15 -9.32 -9.91 3.31
CA VAL A 15 -10.66 -9.46 2.86
C VAL A 15 -10.63 -8.25 1.93
N LEU A 16 -9.47 -7.56 1.86
CA LEU A 16 -9.30 -6.40 1.00
C LEU A 16 -9.06 -6.84 -0.44
N LYS A 17 -9.52 -6.05 -1.41
CA LYS A 17 -9.28 -6.29 -2.84
C LYS A 17 -8.19 -5.35 -3.35
N LEU A 18 -7.23 -5.91 -4.07
CA LEU A 18 -6.11 -5.20 -4.69
C LEU A 18 -6.31 -5.18 -6.21
N ASN A 19 -6.19 -4.01 -6.83
CA ASN A 19 -6.24 -3.87 -8.29
C ASN A 19 -5.24 -2.80 -8.76
N PRO A 20 -4.19 -3.17 -9.53
CA PRO A 20 -3.78 -4.54 -9.89
C PRO A 20 -3.19 -5.30 -8.67
N GLU A 21 -3.15 -6.63 -8.70
CA GLU A 21 -2.50 -7.43 -7.63
C GLU A 21 -0.97 -7.32 -7.68
N THR A 22 -0.42 -7.06 -8.87
CA THR A 22 1.01 -6.84 -9.10
C THR A 22 1.21 -5.50 -9.79
N ILE A 23 2.08 -4.67 -9.22
CA ILE A 23 2.49 -3.41 -9.84
C ILE A 23 3.73 -3.64 -10.71
N LEU A 24 3.66 -3.21 -11.97
CA LEU A 24 4.77 -3.24 -12.91
C LEU A 24 5.30 -1.82 -13.08
N PHE A 25 6.55 -1.61 -12.71
CA PHE A 25 7.26 -0.37 -12.98
C PHE A 25 7.90 -0.47 -14.36
N SER A 26 7.15 -0.09 -15.40
CA SER A 26 7.67 0.02 -16.78
C SER A 26 7.73 1.48 -17.19
N SER A 27 8.93 2.06 -17.20
CA SER A 27 9.19 3.38 -17.79
C SER A 27 10.22 3.26 -18.90
N SER A 28 10.04 4.02 -19.99
CA SER A 28 11.01 4.08 -21.10
C SER A 28 12.41 4.54 -20.62
N SER A 29 12.43 5.29 -19.51
CA SER A 29 13.60 5.80 -18.80
C SER A 29 13.87 5.01 -17.50
N LEU A 30 13.71 3.67 -17.54
CA LEU A 30 13.97 2.78 -16.41
C LEU A 30 15.44 2.96 -15.95
N GLY A 31 15.66 3.75 -14.90
CA GLY A 31 16.98 4.09 -14.34
C GLY A 31 17.36 5.58 -14.36
N ASP A 32 16.68 6.42 -15.15
CA ASP A 32 16.98 7.86 -15.26
C ASP A 32 15.99 8.73 -14.47
N GLU A 33 14.72 8.29 -14.39
CA GLU A 33 13.64 9.04 -13.75
C GLU A 33 12.89 8.22 -12.68
N THR A 34 12.23 8.92 -11.75
CA THR A 34 11.41 8.29 -10.71
C THR A 34 10.13 7.72 -11.31
N THR A 35 9.97 6.40 -11.29
CA THR A 35 8.78 5.72 -11.83
C THR A 35 7.71 5.56 -10.74
N SER A 36 6.50 6.06 -10.97
CA SER A 36 5.35 5.83 -10.08
C SER A 36 4.48 4.67 -10.55
N ALA A 37 4.03 3.81 -9.64
CA ALA A 37 2.96 2.85 -9.85
C ALA A 37 1.83 3.09 -8.85
N THR A 38 0.59 2.91 -9.30
CA THR A 38 -0.60 3.09 -8.48
C THR A 38 -1.31 1.76 -8.28
N LEU A 39 -1.65 1.49 -7.02
CA LEU A 39 -2.37 0.30 -6.58
C LEU A 39 -3.68 0.75 -5.93
N LYS A 40 -4.81 0.20 -6.38
CA LYS A 40 -6.12 0.46 -5.77
C LYS A 40 -6.41 -0.60 -4.73
N LEU A 41 -6.61 -0.15 -3.50
CA LEU A 41 -7.05 -0.97 -2.38
C LEU A 41 -8.52 -0.67 -2.11
N THR A 42 -9.36 -1.69 -2.21
CA THR A 42 -10.81 -1.58 -1.98
C THR A 42 -11.17 -2.39 -0.73
N ASN A 43 -11.96 -1.79 0.15
CA ASN A 43 -12.55 -2.46 1.30
C ASN A 43 -14.00 -2.85 0.98
N PRO A 44 -14.29 -4.10 0.56
CA PRO A 44 -15.65 -4.57 0.32
C PRO A 44 -16.43 -4.88 1.61
N THR A 45 -15.82 -4.69 2.78
CA THR A 45 -16.44 -5.02 4.06
C THR A 45 -17.19 -3.82 4.64
N LYS A 46 -18.10 -4.10 5.58
CA LYS A 46 -18.84 -3.08 6.33
C LYS A 46 -18.11 -2.60 7.58
N GLU A 47 -16.87 -3.03 7.78
CA GLU A 47 -16.04 -2.69 8.92
C GLU A 47 -14.88 -1.79 8.51
N LYS A 48 -14.34 -1.05 9.48
CA LYS A 48 -13.15 -0.23 9.26
C LYS A 48 -11.92 -1.12 9.38
N ILE A 49 -11.11 -1.17 8.34
CA ILE A 49 -9.92 -2.01 8.29
C ILE A 49 -8.68 -1.14 8.30
N ALA A 50 -7.73 -1.47 9.18
CA ALA A 50 -6.41 -0.88 9.16
C ALA A 50 -5.51 -1.67 8.20
N PHE A 51 -4.76 -0.96 7.35
CA PHE A 51 -3.78 -1.58 6.47
C PHE A 51 -2.39 -1.03 6.75
N LYS A 52 -1.38 -1.91 6.61
CA LYS A 52 0.04 -1.56 6.69
C LYS A 52 0.79 -2.15 5.52
N ILE A 53 1.38 -1.27 4.73
CA ILE A 53 2.18 -1.61 3.57
C ILE A 53 3.64 -1.74 4.01
N LYS A 54 4.29 -2.82 3.59
CA LYS A 54 5.70 -3.05 3.81
C LYS A 54 6.37 -3.16 2.45
N CYS A 55 7.47 -2.45 2.28
CA CYS A 55 8.38 -2.64 1.15
C CYS A 55 9.60 -3.42 1.62
N THR A 56 10.14 -4.28 0.75
CA THR A 56 11.40 -5.01 0.99
C THR A 56 12.59 -4.05 1.07
N SER A 57 12.54 -2.95 0.31
CA SER A 57 13.59 -1.92 0.26
C SER A 57 12.99 -0.53 0.34
N ASN A 58 13.02 0.08 1.52
CA ASN A 58 12.50 1.43 1.75
C ASN A 58 13.36 2.53 1.09
N GLU A 59 14.61 2.23 0.74
CA GLU A 59 15.50 3.15 0.01
C GLU A 59 15.14 3.25 -1.47
N MET A 60 14.69 2.14 -2.07
CA MET A 60 14.32 2.07 -3.49
C MET A 60 12.87 2.45 -3.74
N PHE A 61 11.96 2.16 -2.79
CA PHE A 61 10.53 2.39 -2.94
C PHE A 61 10.00 3.34 -1.87
N LYS A 62 9.44 4.48 -2.31
CA LYS A 62 8.71 5.42 -1.46
C LYS A 62 7.22 5.19 -1.59
N ILE A 63 6.52 5.12 -0.47
CA ILE A 63 5.06 4.99 -0.42
C ILE A 63 4.47 6.23 0.25
N LYS A 64 3.44 6.83 -0.35
CA LYS A 64 2.78 8.03 0.22
C LYS A 64 2.11 7.75 1.56
N VAL A 65 1.43 6.61 1.65
CA VAL A 65 0.59 6.22 2.80
C VAL A 65 0.94 4.78 3.19
N PRO A 66 2.00 4.56 4.00
CA PRO A 66 2.41 3.22 4.39
C PRO A 66 1.47 2.58 5.44
N VAL A 67 0.72 3.40 6.18
CA VAL A 67 -0.26 2.95 7.16
C VAL A 67 -1.50 3.81 7.01
N GLY A 68 -2.67 3.18 6.98
CA GLY A 68 -3.94 3.89 6.90
C GLY A 68 -5.11 3.07 7.42
N LEU A 69 -6.27 3.72 7.43
CA LEU A 69 -7.55 3.14 7.78
C LEU A 69 -8.48 3.29 6.57
N LEU A 70 -9.01 2.18 6.06
CA LEU A 70 -10.10 2.20 5.08
C LEU A 70 -11.44 2.17 5.81
N LYS A 71 -12.34 3.07 5.44
CA LYS A 71 -13.74 2.98 5.83
C LYS A 71 -14.44 1.84 5.07
N PRO A 72 -15.62 1.39 5.55
CA PRO A 72 -16.44 0.46 4.79
C PRO A 72 -16.79 1.01 3.40
N ASP A 73 -16.75 0.12 2.40
CA ASP A 73 -17.00 0.43 0.99
C ASP A 73 -16.10 1.54 0.41
N GLU A 74 -14.98 1.85 1.07
CA GLU A 74 -14.03 2.88 0.64
C GLU A 74 -12.95 2.29 -0.27
N ILE A 75 -12.45 3.14 -1.18
CA ILE A 75 -11.34 2.82 -2.07
C ILE A 75 -10.24 3.82 -1.78
N THR A 76 -9.02 3.32 -1.60
CA THR A 76 -7.82 4.15 -1.45
C THR A 76 -6.83 3.79 -2.55
N GLU A 77 -6.25 4.82 -3.16
CA GLU A 77 -5.17 4.67 -4.12
C GLU A 77 -3.83 4.85 -3.42
N ILE A 78 -2.99 3.82 -3.53
CA ILE A 78 -1.64 3.80 -2.99
C ILE A 78 -0.70 4.05 -4.16
N ALA A 79 -0.03 5.20 -4.12
CA ALA A 79 1.08 5.50 -5.02
C ALA A 79 2.39 5.02 -4.41
N VAL A 80 3.10 4.18 -5.17
CA VAL A 80 4.45 3.72 -4.88
C VAL A 80 5.38 4.34 -5.91
N TRP A 81 6.44 4.99 -5.46
CA TRP A 81 7.47 5.56 -6.31
C TRP A 81 8.74 4.74 -6.20
N SER A 82 9.24 4.29 -7.33
CA SER A 82 10.55 3.68 -7.48
C SER A 82 11.56 4.78 -7.77
N SER A 83 12.39 5.10 -6.77
CA SER A 83 13.53 6.00 -6.93
C SER A 83 14.77 5.14 -7.17
N HIS A 84 14.99 4.75 -8.43
CA HIS A 84 16.30 4.29 -8.85
C HIS A 84 17.13 5.54 -9.15
N LEU A 85 18.02 5.91 -8.23
CA LEU A 85 19.31 6.47 -8.63
C LEU A 85 20.09 5.29 -9.20
N CYS A 86 20.08 5.15 -10.51
CA CYS A 86 21.05 4.28 -11.17
C CYS A 86 22.42 4.97 -11.01
N THR A 87 23.23 4.48 -10.07
CA THR A 87 24.67 4.71 -10.03
C THR A 87 25.39 3.47 -10.46
#